data_AF-A0A1V2PCV6-F1
#
_entry.id   AF-A0A1V2PCV6-F1
#
_cell.length_a   1.000
_cell.length_b   1.000
_cell.length_c   1.000
_cell.angle_alpha   90.00
_cell.angle_beta   90.00
_cell.angle_gamma   90.00
#
_symmetry.space_group_name_H-M   'P 1'
#
loop_
_entity.id
_entity.type
_entity.pdbx_description
1 polymer ?
#
loop_
_entity_poly.entity_id
_entity_poly.type
_entity_poly.pdbx_seq_one_letter_code
_entity_poly.pdbx_strand_id
1 'polypeptide(L)'
;MKTHGDSVEEVRPDAVDPGLAAATLSVYAHRHEVIHLLYSATDEADALRRVAEILHLEEPIVSRVLDQPLRWMTAPAREALEVAAARGVKVSAD
;
A
#
# COMPACT_ATOMS: atom_id res chain seq x y z
N MET A 1 -20.50 -13.68 -26.21
CA MET A 1 -19.24 -13.39 -25.49
C MET A 1 -19.60 -12.56 -24.26
N LYS A 2 -19.74 -13.19 -23.08
CA LYS A 2 -20.02 -12.48 -21.83
C LYS A 2 -18.67 -12.19 -21.20
N THR A 3 -18.15 -10.97 -21.37
CA THR A 3 -17.05 -10.47 -20.55
C THR A 3 -17.55 -10.52 -19.11
N HIS A 4 -17.01 -11.45 -18.31
CA HIS A 4 -17.23 -11.44 -16.87
C HIS A 4 -16.59 -10.17 -16.33
N GLY A 5 -17.38 -9.11 -16.31
CA GLY A 5 -17.16 -7.98 -15.41
C GLY A 5 -17.46 -8.51 -14.02
N ASP A 6 -16.48 -9.20 -13.44
CA ASP A 6 -16.36 -9.15 -12.00
C ASP A 6 -16.08 -7.69 -11.71
N SER A 7 -17.08 -7.02 -11.15
CA SER A 7 -16.88 -5.73 -10.52
C SER A 7 -16.01 -6.01 -9.31
N VAL A 8 -14.70 -6.18 -9.54
CA VAL A 8 -13.71 -6.04 -8.50
C VAL A 8 -13.98 -4.64 -7.98
N GLU A 9 -14.60 -4.57 -6.82
CA GLU A 9 -14.90 -3.31 -6.15
C GLU A 9 -13.60 -2.52 -6.18
N GLU A 10 -13.58 -1.47 -7.00
CA GLU A 10 -12.34 -0.77 -7.28
C GLU A 10 -12.00 -0.02 -6.00
N VAL A 11 -11.19 -0.64 -5.15
CA VAL A 11 -10.63 0.04 -4.00
C VAL A 11 -9.94 1.26 -4.58
N ARG A 12 -10.37 2.43 -4.13
CA ARG A 12 -9.85 3.70 -4.61
C ARG A 12 -8.82 4.23 -3.61
N PRO A 13 -7.72 4.85 -4.06
CA PRO A 13 -6.69 5.37 -3.16
C PRO A 13 -7.21 6.42 -2.16
N ASP A 14 -8.32 7.09 -2.46
CA ASP A 14 -8.97 8.08 -1.60
C ASP A 14 -10.00 7.47 -0.62
N ALA A 15 -10.32 6.19 -0.73
CA ALA A 15 -11.28 5.50 0.14
C ALA A 15 -10.61 4.57 1.17
N VAL A 16 -9.28 4.48 1.15
CA VAL A 16 -8.50 3.59 2.02
C VAL A 16 -8.44 4.15 3.44
N ASP A 17 -8.36 3.27 4.43
CA ASP A 17 -8.15 3.67 5.82
C ASP A 17 -6.83 4.48 5.98
N PRO A 18 -6.78 5.49 6.88
CA PRO A 18 -5.62 6.36 6.99
C PRO A 18 -4.30 5.63 7.32
N GLY A 19 -4.37 4.53 8.06
CA GLY A 19 -3.20 3.73 8.43
C GLY A 19 -2.61 3.00 7.23
N LEU A 20 -3.45 2.34 6.43
CA LEU A 20 -3.03 1.71 5.19
C LEU A 20 -2.58 2.73 4.16
N ALA A 21 -3.21 3.91 4.07
CA ALA A 21 -2.74 4.99 3.21
C ALA A 21 -1.33 5.47 3.58
N ALA A 22 -1.05 5.64 4.88
CA ALA A 22 0.29 5.99 5.37
C ALA A 22 1.31 4.88 5.08
N ALA A 23 0.94 3.61 5.28
CA ALA A 23 1.80 2.47 4.97
C ALA A 23 2.13 2.39 3.46
N THR A 24 1.14 2.61 2.59
CA THR A 24 1.36 2.68 1.13
C THR A 24 2.33 3.81 0.78
N LEU A 25 2.21 4.98 1.40
CA LEU A 25 3.13 6.09 1.18
C LEU A 25 4.55 5.76 1.66
N SER A 26 4.71 5.03 2.76
CA SER A 26 6.01 4.52 3.23
C SER A 26 6.65 3.57 2.22
N VAL A 27 5.88 2.60 1.69
CA VAL A 27 6.32 1.71 0.62
C VAL A 27 6.71 2.49 -0.63
N TYR A 28 5.92 3.50 -1.01
CA TYR A 28 6.23 4.36 -2.16
C TYR A 28 7.54 5.14 -2.00
N ALA A 29 7.78 5.68 -0.80
CA ALA A 29 9.02 6.39 -0.47
C ALA A 29 10.25 5.48 -0.61
N HIS A 30 10.10 4.19 -0.29
CA HIS A 30 11.16 3.19 -0.33
C HIS A 30 11.05 2.25 -1.54
N ARG A 31 10.29 2.63 -2.57
CA ARG A 31 9.88 1.74 -3.68
C ARG A 31 11.02 0.96 -4.34
N HIS A 32 12.20 1.57 -4.51
CA HIS A 32 13.34 0.88 -5.13
C HIS A 32 13.87 -0.23 -4.25
N GLU A 33 14.04 0.05 -2.96
CA GLU A 33 14.48 -0.91 -1.97
C GLU A 33 13.46 -2.02 -1.75
N VAL A 34 12.16 -1.67 -1.64
CA VAL A 34 11.07 -2.65 -1.58
C VAL A 34 11.13 -3.59 -2.78
N ILE A 35 11.22 -3.07 -4.01
CA ILE A 35 11.35 -3.90 -5.21
C ILE A 35 12.58 -4.83 -5.14
N HIS A 36 13.73 -4.34 -4.67
CA HIS A 36 14.92 -5.17 -4.50
C HIS A 36 14.73 -6.29 -3.47
N LEU A 37 14.06 -6.01 -2.35
CA LEU A 37 13.74 -7.02 -1.33
C LEU A 37 12.79 -8.08 -1.88
N LEU A 38 11.75 -7.66 -2.62
CA LEU A 38 10.82 -8.60 -3.27
C LEU A 38 11.52 -9.55 -4.24
N TYR A 39 12.47 -9.06 -5.05
CA TYR A 39 13.20 -9.90 -6.01
C TYR A 39 14.30 -10.77 -5.40
N SER A 40 14.81 -10.41 -4.23
CA SER A 40 15.88 -11.15 -3.55
C SER A 40 15.36 -12.14 -2.50
N ALA A 41 14.07 -12.09 -2.19
CA ALA A 41 13.44 -13.00 -1.26
C ALA A 41 13.38 -14.43 -1.80
N THR A 42 13.47 -15.41 -0.90
CA THR A 42 13.41 -16.83 -1.28
C THR A 42 11.98 -17.28 -1.57
N ASP A 43 11.02 -16.72 -0.84
CA ASP A 43 9.59 -16.94 -0.97
C ASP A 43 8.81 -15.69 -0.53
N GLU A 44 7.49 -15.75 -0.61
CA GLU A 44 6.61 -14.63 -0.27
C GLU A 44 6.69 -14.26 1.22
N ALA A 45 6.79 -15.24 2.12
CA ALA A 45 6.88 -14.98 3.56
C ALA A 45 8.20 -14.25 3.91
N ASP A 46 9.32 -14.65 3.29
CA ASP A 46 10.60 -13.96 3.41
C ASP A 46 10.51 -12.52 2.88
N ALA A 47 9.80 -12.31 1.77
CA ALA A 47 9.60 -10.97 1.19
C ALA A 47 8.81 -10.06 2.14
N LEU A 48 7.68 -10.55 2.66
CA LEU A 48 6.82 -9.81 3.59
C LEU A 48 7.59 -9.42 4.86
N ARG A 49 8.29 -10.38 5.47
CA ARG A 49 9.09 -10.14 6.68
C ARG A 49 10.16 -9.07 6.46
N ARG A 50 10.91 -9.14 5.36
CA ARG A 50 11.97 -8.16 5.06
C ARG A 50 11.43 -6.75 4.83
N VAL A 51 10.32 -6.63 4.10
CA VAL A 51 9.67 -5.34 3.85
C VAL A 51 9.05 -4.79 5.15
N ALA A 52 8.46 -5.64 5.99
CA ALA A 52 7.95 -5.27 7.30
C ALA A 52 9.05 -4.75 8.23
N GLU A 53 10.19 -5.46 8.29
CA GLU A 53 11.35 -5.07 9.11
C GLU A 53 11.90 -3.69 8.72
N ILE A 54 12.09 -3.42 7.43
CA ILE A 54 12.70 -2.17 6.99
C ILE A 54 11.76 -0.96 7.09
N LEU A 55 10.45 -1.18 6.92
CA LEU A 55 9.45 -0.12 7.00
C LEU A 55 8.88 0.06 8.41
N HIS A 56 9.29 -0.79 9.36
CA HIS A 56 8.73 -0.85 10.72
C HIS A 56 7.20 -1.00 10.71
N LEU A 57 6.70 -1.88 9.83
CA LEU A 57 5.28 -2.19 9.67
C LEU A 57 5.00 -3.64 10.08
N GLU A 58 3.74 -3.94 10.38
CA GLU A 58 3.32 -5.32 10.57
C GLU A 58 3.19 -6.04 9.21
N GLU A 59 3.59 -7.31 9.14
CA GLU A 59 3.49 -8.11 7.91
C GLU A 59 2.08 -8.13 7.28
N PRO A 60 0.97 -8.21 8.04
CA PRO A 60 -0.39 -8.10 7.47
C PRO A 60 -0.66 -6.76 6.79
N ILE A 61 -0.08 -5.66 7.29
CA ILE A 61 -0.20 -4.34 6.65
C ILE A 61 0.59 -4.34 5.34
N VAL A 62 1.81 -4.88 5.36
CA VAL A 62 2.64 -4.99 4.15
C VAL A 62 1.95 -5.82 3.08
N SER A 63 1.38 -6.97 3.43
CA SER A 63 0.59 -7.80 2.50
C SER A 63 -0.55 -7.01 1.86
N ARG A 64 -1.35 -6.28 2.67
CA ARG A 64 -2.42 -5.41 2.15
C ARG A 64 -1.91 -4.29 1.24
N VAL A 65 -0.69 -3.78 1.46
CA VAL A 65 -0.08 -2.79 0.56
C VAL A 65 0.36 -3.44 -0.76
N LEU A 66 0.98 -4.62 -0.71
CA LEU A 66 1.45 -5.32 -1.91
C LEU A 66 0.30 -5.83 -2.80
N ASP A 67 -0.88 -6.07 -2.24
CA ASP A 67 -2.09 -6.40 -2.98
C ASP A 67 -2.67 -5.19 -3.76
N GLN A 68 -2.19 -3.97 -3.52
CA GLN A 68 -2.66 -2.78 -4.21
C GLN A 68 -2.20 -2.77 -5.67
N PRO A 69 -3.02 -2.26 -6.60
CA PRO A 69 -2.66 -2.29 -8.00
C PRO A 69 -1.50 -1.32 -8.27
N LEU A 70 -0.54 -1.73 -9.11
CA LEU A 70 0.66 -0.95 -9.46
C LEU A 70 0.35 0.48 -9.93
N ARG A 71 -0.84 0.72 -10.51
CA ARG A 71 -1.32 2.07 -10.89
C ARG A 71 -1.37 3.06 -9.72
N TRP A 72 -1.40 2.58 -8.48
CA TRP A 72 -1.33 3.43 -7.28
C TRP A 72 0.05 4.08 -7.06
N MET A 73 1.09 3.64 -7.77
CA MET A 73 2.39 4.31 -7.77
C MET A 73 2.43 5.58 -8.65
N THR A 74 1.35 5.91 -9.35
CA THR A 74 1.25 7.14 -10.15
C THR A 74 1.08 8.37 -9.28
N ALA A 75 1.47 9.54 -9.79
CA ALA A 75 1.34 10.79 -9.04
C ALA A 75 -0.11 11.10 -8.58
N PRO A 76 -1.16 10.94 -9.42
CA PRO A 76 -2.54 11.20 -8.98
C PRO A 76 -3.01 10.28 -7.84
N ALA A 77 -2.63 9.01 -7.88
CA ALA A 77 -2.98 8.07 -6.81
C ALA A 77 -2.22 8.38 -5.52
N ARG A 78 -0.95 8.79 -5.62
CA ARG A 78 -0.16 9.25 -4.47
C ARG A 78 -0.80 10.46 -3.80
N GLU A 79 -1.21 11.47 -4.55
CA GLU A 79 -1.90 12.66 -4.02
C GLU A 79 -3.19 12.27 -3.28
N ALA A 80 -3.97 11.33 -3.83
CA ALA A 80 -5.16 10.81 -3.17
C ALA A 80 -4.85 10.08 -1.85
N LEU A 81 -3.75 9.32 -1.79
CA LEU A 81 -3.28 8.64 -0.58
C LEU A 81 -2.78 9.64 0.49
N GLU A 82 -2.09 10.71 0.09
CA GLU A 82 -1.67 11.79 1.00
C GLU A 82 -2.89 12.43 1.68
N VAL A 83 -3.96 12.68 0.93
CA VAL A 83 -5.23 13.18 1.47
C VAL A 83 -5.92 12.15 2.39
N ALA A 84 -5.87 10.86 2.05
CA ALA A 84 -6.40 9.79 2.91
C ALA A 84 -5.64 9.67 4.24
N ALA A 85 -4.30 9.67 4.19
CA ALA A 85 -3.45 9.62 5.38
C ALA A 85 -3.69 10.84 6.30
N ALA A 86 -3.84 12.03 5.72
CA ALA A 86 -4.10 13.26 6.47
C ALA A 86 -5.46 13.28 7.21
N ARG A 87 -6.43 12.46 6.80
CA ARG A 87 -7.72 12.34 7.52
C ARG A 87 -7.56 11.71 8.90
N GLY A 88 -6.57 10.82 9.10
CA GLY A 88 -6.28 10.22 10.39
C GLY A 88 -5.75 11.21 11.45
N VAL A 89 -5.13 12.32 11.02
CA VAL A 89 -4.54 13.33 11.90
C VAL A 89 -5.60 14.24 12.55
N LYS A 90 -6.78 14.39 11.93
CA LYS A 90 -7.82 15.34 12.38
C LYS A 90 -8.69 14.87 13.54
N VAL A 91 -8.56 13.62 14.00
CA VAL A 91 -9.45 13.04 15.03
C VAL A 91 -8.86 13.11 16.46
N SER A 92 -7.60 13.51 16.63
CA SER A 92 -6.94 13.58 17.95
C SER A 92 -6.79 15.00 18.51
N ALA A 93 -7.68 15.94 18.15
CA ALA A 93 -7.61 17.34 18.58
C ALA A 93 -8.79 17.79 19.47
N ASP A 94 -9.39 16.88 20.22
CA ASP A 94 -10.37 17.17 21.29
C ASP A 94 -9.89 16.62 22.64
#